data_AF-A0A3D4MFG0-F1
#
_entry.id   AF-A0A3D4MFG0-F1
#
_cell.length_a   1.000
_cell.length_b   1.000
_cell.length_c   1.000
_cell.angle_alpha   90.00
_cell.angle_beta   90.00
_cell.angle_gamma   90.00
#
_symmetry.space_group_name_H-M   'P 1'
#
loop_
_entity.id
_entity.type
_entity.pdbx_description
1 polymer ?
#
loop_
_entity_poly.entity_id
_entity_poly.type
_entity_poly.pdbx_seq_one_letter_code
_entity_poly.pdbx_strand_id
1 'polypeptide(L)'
;MSDTPQPQPPESAAKPLPYTYFRADGLSLDRVESAAAAKREFEKMKKELCKRFGAGEVMYSMSEGARHATVRSFYFAPAQEKNVPAHWESKRQTGSNGELQAIFAQPPAGSPDAFFLADYAGLMTRALRRMKIENLFGCDEMPMKEMSAGTYSGAFVRDRNVETPGAAGERMVGQIRDNVTFCFGSNSACRASDPIDVVLMMEAWYIRVPNDAAGKPRFTPPDAVEVPLAEMMKIDREERAAQSDRARMASFNPGI
;
A
#
# COMPACT_ATOMS: atom_id res chain seq x y z
N MET A 1 -29.66 21.10 -55.30
CA MET A 1 -29.28 20.28 -54.15
C MET A 1 -27.80 20.47 -53.96
N SER A 2 -27.39 21.03 -52.83
CA SER A 2 -26.03 21.49 -52.59
C SER A 2 -25.36 20.54 -51.60
N ASP A 3 -24.55 19.61 -52.10
CA ASP A 3 -23.73 18.72 -51.28
C ASP A 3 -22.60 19.52 -50.64
N THR A 4 -22.82 19.95 -49.40
CA THR A 4 -21.76 20.53 -48.56
C THR A 4 -21.22 19.39 -47.69
N PRO A 5 -19.93 19.01 -47.80
CA PRO A 5 -19.35 18.00 -46.94
C PRO A 5 -19.43 18.46 -45.48
N GLN A 6 -20.05 17.66 -44.62
CA GLN A 6 -19.98 17.89 -43.18
C GLN A 6 -18.52 17.77 -42.71
N PRO A 7 -18.03 18.70 -41.88
CA PRO A 7 -16.70 18.57 -41.28
C PRO A 7 -16.67 17.33 -40.38
N GLN A 8 -15.71 16.44 -40.62
CA GLN A 8 -15.42 15.33 -39.70
C GLN A 8 -15.07 15.91 -38.32
N PRO A 9 -15.58 15.32 -37.22
CA PRO A 9 -15.18 15.72 -35.88
C PRO A 9 -13.66 15.51 -35.74
N PRO A 10 -12.96 16.39 -35.00
CA PRO A 10 -11.53 16.23 -34.78
C PRO A 10 -11.25 14.85 -34.19
N GLU A 11 -10.28 14.12 -34.75
CA GLU A 11 -9.72 12.92 -34.13
C GLU A 11 -9.47 13.24 -32.66
N SER A 12 -10.18 12.55 -31.75
CA SER A 12 -9.97 12.78 -30.33
C SER A 12 -8.51 12.43 -30.05
N ALA A 13 -7.67 13.43 -29.77
CA ALA A 13 -6.29 13.20 -29.35
C ALA A 13 -6.34 12.13 -28.26
N ALA A 14 -5.70 10.98 -28.51
CA ALA A 14 -5.72 9.86 -27.59
C ALA A 14 -5.35 10.39 -26.21
N LYS A 15 -6.25 10.23 -25.23
CA LYS A 15 -5.96 10.73 -23.88
C LYS A 15 -4.63 10.12 -23.42
N PRO A 16 -3.67 10.93 -22.95
CA PRO A 16 -2.37 10.41 -22.56
C PRO A 16 -2.56 9.34 -21.49
N LEU A 17 -1.72 8.30 -21.57
CA LEU A 17 -1.78 7.23 -20.58
C LEU A 17 -1.50 7.82 -19.19
N PRO A 18 -2.24 7.37 -18.18
CA PRO A 18 -2.13 7.90 -16.83
C PRO A 18 -0.85 7.45 -16.10
N TYR A 19 -0.21 6.40 -16.61
CA TYR A 19 0.96 5.78 -16.03
C TYR A 19 1.89 5.28 -17.12
N THR A 20 3.19 5.27 -16.80
CA THR A 20 4.22 4.52 -17.52
C THR A 20 4.72 3.38 -16.63
N TYR A 21 5.03 2.25 -17.26
CA TYR A 21 5.48 1.04 -16.58
C TYR A 21 6.94 0.76 -16.92
N PHE A 22 7.67 0.27 -15.93
CA PHE A 22 9.08 -0.08 -16.07
C PHE A 22 9.31 -1.45 -15.47
N ARG A 23 10.21 -2.25 -16.06
CA ARG A 23 10.80 -3.39 -15.38
C ARG A 23 11.89 -2.89 -14.46
N ALA A 24 11.93 -3.40 -13.23
CA ALA A 24 13.00 -3.08 -12.30
C ALA A 24 14.21 -3.97 -12.61
N ASP A 25 15.29 -3.35 -13.06
CA ASP A 25 16.59 -3.95 -13.33
C ASP A 25 17.69 -3.12 -12.64
N GLY A 26 18.87 -3.72 -12.46
CA GLY A 26 20.05 -3.03 -11.92
C GLY A 26 19.75 -2.31 -10.60
N LEU A 27 20.04 -1.02 -10.54
CA LEU A 27 19.84 -0.23 -9.33
C LEU A 27 18.36 -0.12 -8.94
N SER A 28 17.41 -0.10 -9.88
CA SER A 28 15.99 -0.06 -9.50
C SER A 28 15.53 -1.33 -8.81
N LEU A 29 16.04 -2.49 -9.22
CA LEU A 29 15.79 -3.78 -8.56
C LEU A 29 16.33 -3.77 -7.12
N ASP A 30 17.57 -3.33 -6.91
CA ASP A 30 18.18 -3.24 -5.56
C ASP A 30 17.34 -2.38 -4.60
N ARG A 31 16.74 -1.29 -5.11
CA ARG A 31 15.86 -0.41 -4.32
C ARG A 31 14.54 -1.08 -3.99
N VAL A 32 13.94 -1.80 -4.93
CA VAL A 32 12.72 -2.57 -4.70
C VAL A 32 12.94 -3.63 -3.64
N GLU A 33 14.03 -4.38 -3.72
CA GLU A 33 14.38 -5.41 -2.73
C GLU A 33 14.68 -4.81 -1.36
N SER A 34 15.35 -3.65 -1.33
CA SER A 34 15.58 -2.90 -0.10
C SER A 34 14.27 -2.46 0.58
N ALA A 35 13.30 -1.96 -0.20
CA ALA A 35 11.96 -1.63 0.31
C ALA A 35 11.24 -2.88 0.84
N ALA A 36 11.34 -4.01 0.12
CA ALA A 36 10.77 -5.29 0.54
C ALA A 36 11.34 -5.76 1.88
N ALA A 37 12.66 -5.70 2.03
CA ALA A 37 13.36 -6.07 3.25
C ALA A 37 12.96 -5.15 4.42
N ALA A 38 12.91 -3.83 4.20
CA ALA A 38 12.48 -2.87 5.20
C ALA A 38 11.01 -3.10 5.64
N LYS A 39 10.11 -3.47 4.72
CA LYS A 39 8.72 -3.84 5.04
C LYS A 39 8.67 -5.09 5.92
N ARG A 40 9.45 -6.13 5.59
CA ARG A 40 9.54 -7.34 6.41
C ARG A 40 10.09 -7.05 7.81
N GLU A 41 11.13 -6.22 7.90
CA GLU A 41 11.71 -5.76 9.17
C GLU A 41 10.66 -5.01 10.00
N PHE A 42 9.91 -4.10 9.37
CA PHE A 42 8.85 -3.35 10.02
C PHE A 42 7.72 -4.23 10.56
N GLU A 43 7.22 -5.18 9.77
CA GLU A 43 6.18 -6.11 10.23
C GLU A 43 6.69 -7.06 11.31
N LYS A 44 7.97 -7.46 11.27
CA LYS A 44 8.60 -8.21 12.35
C LYS A 44 8.60 -7.39 13.64
N MET A 45 8.99 -6.13 13.59
CA MET A 45 8.99 -5.22 14.75
C MET A 45 7.58 -5.06 15.34
N LYS A 46 6.56 -4.89 14.50
CA LYS A 46 5.15 -4.85 14.94
C LYS A 46 4.76 -6.13 15.68
N LYS A 47 5.06 -7.30 15.11
CA LYS A 47 4.78 -8.59 15.73
C LYS A 47 5.50 -8.78 17.07
N GLU A 48 6.74 -8.33 17.18
CA GLU A 48 7.51 -8.36 18.42
C GLU A 48 6.87 -7.49 19.51
N LEU A 49 6.43 -6.27 19.17
CA LEU A 49 5.70 -5.40 20.09
C LEU A 49 4.36 -6.01 20.52
N CYS A 50 3.56 -6.51 19.58
CA CYS A 50 2.29 -7.16 19.87
C CYS A 50 2.49 -8.38 20.79
N LYS A 51 3.52 -9.20 20.51
CA LYS A 51 3.86 -10.34 21.36
C LYS A 51 4.30 -9.91 22.75
N ARG A 52 5.11 -8.85 22.87
CA ARG A 52 5.59 -8.32 24.15
C ARG A 52 4.44 -7.88 25.06
N PHE A 53 3.45 -7.20 24.50
CA PHE A 53 2.34 -6.61 25.26
C PHE A 53 1.05 -7.43 25.19
N GLY A 54 1.05 -8.60 24.55
CA GLY A 54 -0.12 -9.47 24.44
C GLY A 54 -1.26 -8.90 23.59
N ALA A 55 -0.95 -7.97 22.69
CA ALA A 55 -1.89 -7.26 21.82
C ALA A 55 -2.09 -7.96 20.47
N GLY A 56 -3.19 -7.65 19.78
CA GLY A 56 -3.47 -8.12 18.43
C GLY A 56 -2.83 -7.27 17.33
N GLU A 57 -2.74 -5.96 17.55
CA GLU A 57 -2.13 -5.02 16.59
C GLU A 57 -1.56 -3.80 17.32
N VAL A 58 -0.52 -3.18 16.75
CA VAL A 58 0.05 -1.91 17.20
C VAL A 58 -0.35 -0.81 16.23
N MET A 59 -1.04 0.20 16.75
CA MET A 59 -1.42 1.39 16.01
C MET A 59 -0.28 2.40 16.10
N TYR A 60 0.21 2.84 14.95
CA TYR A 60 1.27 3.83 14.85
C TYR A 60 0.90 4.90 13.82
N SER A 61 1.52 6.06 13.94
CA SER A 61 1.42 7.11 12.93
C SER A 61 2.76 7.75 12.68
N MET A 62 2.95 8.25 11.46
CA MET A 62 4.01 9.16 11.13
C MET A 62 3.34 10.33 10.42
N SER A 63 3.05 11.40 11.16
CA SER A 63 2.40 12.58 10.59
C SER A 63 3.31 13.20 9.52
N GLU A 64 2.71 13.91 8.57
CA GLU A 64 3.45 14.70 7.59
C GLU A 64 4.37 15.70 8.30
N GLY A 65 5.64 15.79 7.85
CA GLY A 65 6.67 16.59 8.51
C GLY A 65 7.22 16.03 9.83
N ALA A 66 6.64 14.95 10.39
CA ALA A 66 7.18 14.32 11.58
C ALA A 66 8.52 13.63 11.28
N ARG A 67 9.51 13.87 12.16
CA ARG A 67 10.82 13.21 12.05
C ARG A 67 10.75 11.73 12.44
N HIS A 68 9.85 11.38 13.35
CA HIS A 68 9.76 10.07 13.97
C HIS A 68 8.34 9.51 13.90
N ALA A 69 8.25 8.19 13.84
CA ALA A 69 7.01 7.47 14.07
C ALA A 69 6.62 7.57 15.55
N THR A 70 5.32 7.49 15.82
CA THR A 70 4.78 7.44 17.17
C THR A 70 3.83 6.25 17.26
N VAL A 71 4.03 5.41 18.27
CA VAL A 71 3.06 4.38 18.64
C VAL A 71 1.92 5.09 19.38
N ARG A 72 0.70 4.99 18.85
CA ARG A 72 -0.48 5.64 19.42
C ARG A 72 -1.14 4.75 20.46
N SER A 73 -1.35 3.48 20.14
CA SER A 73 -2.05 2.55 21.02
C SER A 73 -1.85 1.12 20.54
N PHE A 74 -2.23 0.18 21.37
CA PHE A 74 -2.34 -1.23 21.06
C PHE A 74 -3.81 -1.63 21.01
N TYR A 75 -4.16 -2.41 19.99
CA TYR A 75 -5.47 -3.03 19.87
C TYR A 75 -5.44 -4.41 20.52
N PHE A 76 -6.43 -4.68 21.37
CA PHE A 76 -6.70 -5.98 21.95
C PHE A 76 -8.11 -6.42 21.55
N ALA A 77 -8.21 -7.65 21.05
CA ALA A 77 -9.49 -8.29 20.82
C ALA A 77 -10.18 -8.61 22.17
N PRO A 78 -11.51 -8.80 22.21
CA PRO A 78 -12.22 -9.14 23.45
C PRO A 78 -11.63 -10.37 24.17
N ALA A 79 -11.22 -11.39 23.41
CA ALA A 79 -10.57 -12.59 23.96
C ALA A 79 -9.19 -12.32 24.62
N GLN A 80 -8.59 -11.16 24.35
CA GLN A 80 -7.30 -10.72 24.87
C GLN A 80 -7.45 -9.72 26.02
N GLU A 81 -8.66 -9.45 26.53
CA GLU A 81 -8.88 -8.46 27.58
C GLU A 81 -7.98 -8.68 28.81
N LYS A 82 -7.79 -9.94 29.21
CA LYS A 82 -6.91 -10.31 30.33
C LYS A 82 -5.43 -9.97 30.13
N ASN A 83 -5.00 -9.73 28.89
CA ASN A 83 -3.63 -9.37 28.56
C ASN A 83 -3.38 -7.86 28.68
N VAL A 84 -4.44 -7.04 28.78
CA VAL A 84 -4.30 -5.59 28.90
C VAL A 84 -3.61 -5.27 30.23
N PRO A 85 -2.44 -4.59 30.23
CA PRO A 85 -1.77 -4.27 31.47
C PRO A 85 -2.64 -3.36 32.35
N ALA A 86 -2.85 -3.74 33.62
CA ALA A 86 -3.82 -3.08 34.49
C ALA A 86 -3.53 -1.58 34.75
N HIS A 87 -2.26 -1.19 34.64
CA HIS A 87 -1.80 0.19 34.86
C HIS A 87 -1.84 1.04 33.57
N TRP A 88 -2.22 0.46 32.43
CA TRP A 88 -2.30 1.20 31.16
C TRP A 88 -3.61 1.97 31.03
N GLU A 89 -3.54 3.10 30.35
CA GLU A 89 -4.72 3.85 29.94
C GLU A 89 -5.44 3.06 28.85
N SER A 90 -6.72 2.73 29.06
CA SER A 90 -7.49 1.89 28.13
C SER A 90 -8.87 2.47 27.82
N LYS A 91 -9.26 2.39 26.54
CA LYS A 91 -10.58 2.73 26.04
C LYS A 91 -11.25 1.46 25.49
N ARG A 92 -12.40 1.10 26.07
CA ARG A 92 -13.22 -0.03 25.63
C ARG A 92 -14.29 0.46 24.67
N GLN A 93 -14.43 -0.23 23.55
CA GLN A 93 -15.48 0.01 22.57
C GLN A 93 -16.48 -1.14 22.62
N THR A 94 -17.73 -0.81 22.87
CA THR A 94 -18.85 -1.75 22.90
C THR A 94 -19.72 -1.61 21.65
N GLY A 95 -20.32 -2.71 21.23
CA GLY A 95 -21.29 -2.75 20.14
C GLY A 95 -22.66 -2.23 20.55
N SER A 96 -23.59 -2.15 19.60
CA SER A 96 -24.99 -1.78 19.84
C SER A 96 -25.74 -2.75 20.75
N ASN A 97 -25.28 -4.00 20.83
CA ASN A 97 -25.77 -5.03 21.74
C ASN A 97 -25.12 -5.00 23.13
N GLY A 98 -24.22 -4.04 23.39
CA GLY A 98 -23.49 -3.91 24.65
C GLY A 98 -22.26 -4.82 24.80
N GLU A 99 -22.00 -5.71 23.83
CA GLU A 99 -20.83 -6.60 23.87
C GLU A 99 -19.53 -5.82 23.61
N LEU A 100 -18.45 -6.22 24.29
CA LEU A 100 -17.13 -5.67 24.05
C LEU A 100 -16.64 -6.07 22.64
N GLN A 101 -16.27 -5.07 21.82
CA GLN A 101 -15.79 -5.29 20.45
C GLN A 101 -14.29 -5.04 20.32
N ALA A 102 -13.75 -4.05 21.03
CA ALA A 102 -12.35 -3.68 20.94
C ALA A 102 -11.87 -3.00 22.23
N ILE A 103 -10.59 -3.18 22.55
CA ILE A 103 -9.92 -2.43 23.60
C ILE A 103 -8.69 -1.78 22.98
N PHE A 104 -8.57 -0.46 23.15
CA PHE A 104 -7.39 0.29 22.76
C PHE A 104 -6.67 0.73 24.03
N ALA A 105 -5.42 0.33 24.21
CA ALA A 105 -4.65 0.68 25.40
C ALA A 105 -3.27 1.24 25.05
N GLN A 106 -2.76 2.10 25.92
CA GLN A 106 -1.44 2.72 25.81
C GLN A 106 -0.80 2.83 27.20
N PRO A 107 0.54 2.75 27.31
CA PRO A 107 1.20 2.95 28.59
C PRO A 107 1.04 4.41 29.07
N PRO A 108 0.94 4.65 30.38
CA PRO A 108 0.87 6.00 30.92
C PRO A 108 2.11 6.81 30.55
N ALA A 109 1.94 8.11 30.32
CA ALA A 109 3.05 9.01 30.04
C ALA A 109 4.10 8.96 31.17
N GLY A 110 5.39 8.86 30.80
CA GLY A 110 6.50 8.78 31.76
C GLY A 110 6.68 7.41 32.43
N SER A 111 5.91 6.39 32.06
CA SER A 111 6.14 5.01 32.51
C SER A 111 7.33 4.35 31.79
N PRO A 112 7.94 3.30 32.37
CA PRO A 112 9.01 2.54 31.70
C PRO A 112 8.60 1.99 30.32
N ASP A 113 7.35 1.55 30.16
CA ASP A 113 6.84 1.08 28.88
C ASP A 113 6.73 2.21 27.85
N ALA A 114 6.34 3.41 28.28
CA ALA A 114 6.31 4.59 27.40
C ALA A 114 7.71 4.98 26.92
N PHE A 115 8.72 4.94 27.80
CA PHE A 115 10.12 5.17 27.41
C PHE A 115 10.63 4.12 26.44
N PHE A 116 10.39 2.84 26.72
CA PHE A 116 10.74 1.75 25.82
C PHE A 116 10.12 1.93 24.43
N LEU A 117 8.84 2.30 24.35
CA LEU A 117 8.17 2.54 23.07
C LEU A 117 8.71 3.75 22.32
N ALA A 118 9.12 4.81 23.02
CA ALA A 118 9.76 5.97 22.39
C ALA A 118 11.07 5.58 21.71
N ASP A 119 11.92 4.78 22.39
CA ASP A 119 13.17 4.27 21.82
C ASP A 119 12.92 3.31 20.65
N TYR A 120 11.98 2.38 20.82
CA TYR A 120 11.63 1.40 19.80
C TYR A 120 10.99 2.07 18.55
N ALA A 121 10.24 3.15 18.74
CA ALA A 121 9.68 3.94 17.65
C ALA A 121 10.79 4.57 16.78
N GLY A 122 11.98 4.82 17.33
CA GLY A 122 13.16 5.23 16.55
C GLY A 122 13.59 4.15 15.54
N LEU A 123 13.62 2.88 15.94
CA LEU A 123 13.92 1.75 15.04
C LEU A 123 12.84 1.59 13.97
N MET A 124 11.58 1.65 14.40
CA MET A 124 10.42 1.62 13.50
C MET A 124 10.46 2.75 12.47
N THR A 125 10.89 3.95 12.86
CA THR A 125 11.02 5.12 11.97
C THR A 125 11.97 4.82 10.81
N ARG A 126 13.11 4.21 11.08
CA ARG A 126 14.09 3.86 10.04
C ARG A 126 13.49 2.89 9.02
N ALA A 127 12.84 1.83 9.49
CA ALA A 127 12.20 0.86 8.60
C ALA A 127 11.04 1.50 7.82
N LEU A 128 10.21 2.33 8.47
CA LEU A 128 9.11 3.06 7.83
C LEU A 128 9.58 3.97 6.69
N ARG A 129 10.70 4.66 6.89
CA ARG A 129 11.28 5.51 5.82
C ARG A 129 11.81 4.67 4.67
N ARG A 130 12.47 3.54 4.96
CA ARG A 130 13.08 2.68 3.94
C ARG A 130 12.09 1.78 3.22
N MET A 131 10.93 1.47 3.80
CA MET A 131 9.89 0.73 3.10
C MET A 131 9.15 1.57 2.06
N LYS A 132 9.29 2.91 2.11
CA LYS A 132 8.76 3.80 1.06
C LYS A 132 9.71 3.83 -0.13
N ILE A 133 9.26 3.33 -1.28
CA ILE A 133 10.06 3.24 -2.50
C ILE A 133 10.46 4.61 -3.05
N GLU A 134 9.60 5.63 -2.90
CA GLU A 134 9.88 7.01 -3.30
C GLU A 134 11.12 7.55 -2.57
N ASN A 135 11.25 7.26 -1.27
CA ASN A 135 12.42 7.67 -0.49
C ASN A 135 13.71 6.98 -0.99
N LEU A 136 13.61 5.74 -1.47
CA LEU A 136 14.75 4.98 -1.97
C LEU A 136 15.15 5.40 -3.38
N PHE A 137 14.18 5.79 -4.20
CA PHE A 137 14.40 6.37 -5.51
C PHE A 137 14.81 7.84 -5.48
N GLY A 138 14.62 8.52 -4.34
CA GLY A 138 14.86 9.96 -4.23
C GLY A 138 13.82 10.77 -5.01
N CYS A 139 12.61 10.24 -5.13
CA CYS A 139 11.49 10.98 -5.69
C CYS A 139 11.06 12.03 -4.68
N ASP A 140 10.92 13.27 -5.15
CA ASP A 140 10.31 14.35 -4.36
C ASP A 140 8.84 14.03 -4.04
N GLU A 141 8.15 14.97 -3.39
CA GLU A 141 6.75 14.85 -3.00
C GLU A 141 5.85 14.41 -4.17
N MET A 142 5.14 13.29 -4.00
CA MET A 142 4.23 12.80 -5.03
C MET A 142 2.95 13.62 -5.07
N PRO A 143 2.46 13.98 -6.28
CA PRO A 143 1.30 14.84 -6.39
C PRO A 143 0.08 14.16 -5.80
N MET A 144 -0.70 14.95 -5.06
CA MET A 144 -2.03 14.54 -4.64
C MET A 144 -2.93 14.52 -5.88
N LYS A 145 -3.64 13.41 -6.05
CA LYS A 145 -4.61 13.20 -7.12
C LYS A 145 -6.01 13.31 -6.55
N GLU A 146 -6.82 14.14 -7.19
CA GLU A 146 -8.26 14.17 -6.92
C GLU A 146 -8.90 12.93 -7.53
N MET A 147 -9.59 12.19 -6.67
CA MET A 147 -10.30 10.98 -7.02
C MET A 147 -11.80 11.24 -6.83
N SER A 148 -12.59 10.97 -7.86
CA SER A 148 -14.05 11.14 -7.84
C SER A 148 -14.73 10.06 -6.99
N ALA A 149 -15.62 10.46 -6.07
CA ALA A 149 -16.40 9.56 -5.19
C ALA A 149 -16.65 8.16 -5.78
N GLY A 150 -16.19 7.12 -5.09
CA GLY A 150 -16.25 5.75 -5.58
C GLY A 150 -15.33 4.79 -4.82
N THR A 151 -15.35 3.54 -5.26
CA THR A 151 -14.46 2.47 -4.77
C THR A 151 -13.26 2.36 -5.70
N TYR A 152 -12.05 2.46 -5.15
CA TYR A 152 -10.83 2.42 -5.95
C TYR A 152 -10.11 1.10 -5.73
N SER A 153 -9.84 0.39 -6.84
CA SER A 153 -9.02 -0.81 -6.83
C SER A 153 -7.54 -0.44 -6.88
N GLY A 154 -6.72 -1.11 -6.07
CA GLY A 154 -5.26 -1.07 -6.13
C GLY A 154 -4.66 -1.92 -7.25
N ALA A 155 -5.39 -2.16 -8.35
CA ALA A 155 -4.90 -2.96 -9.48
C ALA A 155 -3.65 -2.31 -10.09
N PHE A 156 -2.59 -3.09 -10.26
CA PHE A 156 -1.30 -2.62 -10.77
C PHE A 156 -1.39 -2.24 -12.27
N VAL A 157 -2.01 -3.07 -13.11
CA VAL A 157 -2.32 -2.74 -14.51
C VAL A 157 -3.78 -2.31 -14.61
N ARG A 158 -4.07 -1.19 -15.30
CA ARG A 158 -5.45 -0.69 -15.50
C ARG A 158 -6.10 -1.38 -16.70
N ASP A 159 -6.91 -2.41 -16.46
CA ASP A 159 -7.64 -3.13 -17.52
C ASP A 159 -9.11 -2.64 -17.71
N ARG A 160 -9.52 -1.56 -17.01
CA ARG A 160 -10.91 -1.04 -16.89
C ARG A 160 -11.76 -1.89 -15.90
N ASN A 161 -12.25 -1.24 -14.83
CA ASN A 161 -13.04 -1.74 -13.66
C ASN A 161 -12.18 -2.51 -12.62
N VAL A 162 -12.06 -2.16 -11.34
CA VAL A 162 -13.07 -1.92 -10.27
C VAL A 162 -14.21 -2.92 -10.35
N GLU A 163 -13.96 -4.16 -9.93
CA GLU A 163 -14.98 -5.11 -9.41
C GLU A 163 -14.32 -6.47 -9.11
N THR A 164 -13.38 -6.53 -8.17
CA THR A 164 -13.13 -7.78 -7.40
C THR A 164 -12.24 -7.50 -6.19
N PRO A 165 -12.67 -7.79 -4.96
CA PRO A 165 -11.78 -7.78 -3.80
C PRO A 165 -10.84 -8.98 -3.88
N GLY A 166 -9.63 -8.76 -4.41
CA GLY A 166 -8.54 -9.75 -4.34
C GLY A 166 -8.05 -9.90 -2.91
N ALA A 167 -7.79 -11.15 -2.51
CA ALA A 167 -7.42 -11.54 -1.14
C ALA A 167 -6.33 -10.64 -0.52
N ALA A 168 -6.70 -9.91 0.53
CA ALA A 168 -5.79 -9.21 1.41
C ALA A 168 -4.97 -10.27 2.17
N GLY A 169 -3.73 -10.51 1.75
CA GLY A 169 -2.90 -11.53 2.37
C GLY A 169 -1.42 -11.36 2.14
N GLU A 170 -0.91 -11.70 0.96
CA GLU A 170 0.52 -12.06 0.89
C GLU A 170 1.30 -11.66 -0.37
N ARG A 171 0.77 -10.82 -1.29
CA ARG A 171 1.41 -10.66 -2.61
C ARG A 171 1.65 -9.25 -3.14
N MET A 172 1.93 -8.25 -2.30
CA MET A 172 2.36 -6.93 -2.79
C MET A 172 3.45 -6.31 -1.91
N VAL A 173 4.70 -6.58 -2.27
CA VAL A 173 5.82 -5.68 -1.95
C VAL A 173 5.67 -4.49 -2.88
N GLY A 174 5.69 -3.27 -2.34
CA GLY A 174 5.46 -2.05 -3.12
C GLY A 174 4.15 -1.34 -2.81
N GLN A 175 3.14 -2.01 -2.25
CA GLN A 175 2.07 -1.26 -1.58
C GLN A 175 2.63 -0.70 -0.27
N ILE A 176 3.13 0.53 -0.34
CA ILE A 176 3.11 1.42 0.80
C ILE A 176 1.63 1.75 0.96
N ARG A 177 0.95 1.05 1.86
CA ARG A 177 -0.17 1.67 2.53
C ARG A 177 0.43 2.83 3.29
N ASP A 178 0.50 3.98 2.63
CA ASP A 178 0.74 5.21 3.34
C ASP A 178 -0.39 5.29 4.34
N ASN A 179 -0.11 5.48 5.62
CA ASN A 179 -1.17 5.65 6.62
C ASN A 179 -1.94 6.98 6.42
N VAL A 180 -1.72 7.65 5.29
CA VAL A 180 -2.47 8.79 4.75
C VAL A 180 -3.33 8.37 3.52
N THR A 181 -3.03 7.25 2.87
CA THR A 181 -3.72 6.78 1.65
C THR A 181 -4.64 5.61 1.99
N PHE A 182 -5.79 5.99 2.54
CA PHE A 182 -6.89 5.13 2.94
C PHE A 182 -7.47 4.33 1.76
N CYS A 183 -7.74 3.03 1.96
CA CYS A 183 -8.78 2.33 1.22
C CYS A 183 -10.13 2.68 1.86
N PHE A 184 -10.87 3.63 1.30
CA PHE A 184 -12.28 3.87 1.64
C PHE A 184 -13.08 4.04 0.35
N GLY A 185 -14.31 3.54 0.32
CA GLY A 185 -15.31 4.04 -0.62
C GLY A 185 -15.72 5.42 -0.14
N SER A 186 -15.30 6.48 -0.83
CA SER A 186 -15.64 7.85 -0.44
C SER A 186 -16.90 8.30 -1.16
N ASN A 187 -17.89 8.78 -0.40
CA ASN A 187 -19.09 9.41 -0.97
C ASN A 187 -18.83 10.85 -1.46
N SER A 188 -17.60 11.34 -1.32
CA SER A 188 -17.13 12.65 -1.77
C SER A 188 -15.80 12.55 -2.50
N ALA A 189 -15.46 13.55 -3.32
CA ALA A 189 -14.13 13.64 -3.93
C ALA A 189 -13.05 13.67 -2.82
N CYS A 190 -12.04 12.82 -2.95
CA CYS A 190 -10.93 12.76 -2.02
C CYS A 190 -9.60 13.05 -2.72
N ARG A 191 -8.61 13.51 -1.95
CA ARG A 191 -7.23 13.64 -2.42
C ARG A 191 -6.44 12.47 -1.87
N ALA A 192 -5.84 11.69 -2.74
CA ALA A 192 -4.92 10.61 -2.39
C ALA A 192 -3.56 10.87 -3.00
N SER A 193 -2.48 10.41 -2.37
CA SER A 193 -1.21 10.31 -3.08
C SER A 193 -1.41 9.39 -4.30
N ASP A 194 -0.82 9.72 -5.45
CA ASP A 194 -0.68 8.78 -6.57
C ASP A 194 0.74 8.20 -6.50
N PRO A 195 1.00 7.23 -5.59
CA PRO A 195 2.36 6.78 -5.29
C PRO A 195 2.95 5.96 -6.45
N ILE A 196 4.25 5.70 -6.34
CA ILE A 196 4.91 4.70 -7.18
C ILE A 196 4.49 3.33 -6.66
N ASP A 197 3.87 2.52 -7.52
CA ASP A 197 3.56 1.15 -7.19
C ASP A 197 4.64 0.22 -7.72
N VAL A 198 4.88 -0.87 -6.97
CA VAL A 198 5.77 -1.94 -7.40
C VAL A 198 5.05 -3.28 -7.21
N VAL A 199 5.27 -4.23 -8.11
CA VAL A 199 4.70 -5.57 -8.02
C VAL A 199 5.67 -6.62 -8.58
N LEU A 200 5.66 -7.82 -8.00
CA LEU A 200 6.33 -8.99 -8.57
C LEU A 200 5.32 -9.76 -9.43
N MET A 201 5.61 -9.92 -10.71
CA MET A 201 4.81 -10.72 -11.66
C MET A 201 5.74 -11.60 -12.47
N MET A 202 5.39 -12.87 -12.65
CA MET A 202 6.17 -13.80 -13.49
C MET A 202 7.68 -13.76 -13.17
N GLU A 203 8.02 -13.70 -11.87
CA GLU A 203 9.40 -13.66 -11.33
C GLU A 203 10.19 -12.36 -11.56
N ALA A 204 9.59 -11.34 -12.18
CA ALA A 204 10.20 -10.02 -12.36
C ALA A 204 9.46 -8.91 -11.61
N TRP A 205 10.21 -7.92 -11.14
CA TRP A 205 9.65 -6.74 -10.50
C TRP A 205 9.28 -5.69 -11.56
N TYR A 206 8.10 -5.11 -11.41
CA TYR A 206 7.59 -4.05 -12.26
C TYR A 206 7.23 -2.83 -11.42
N ILE A 207 7.50 -1.65 -11.95
CA ILE A 207 7.27 -0.35 -11.34
C ILE A 207 6.25 0.42 -12.18
N ARG A 208 5.27 1.04 -11.54
CA ARG A 208 4.29 1.91 -12.15
C ARG A 208 4.50 3.33 -11.64
N VAL A 209 4.69 4.27 -12.56
CA VAL A 209 4.90 5.68 -12.23
C VAL A 209 3.79 6.55 -12.80
N PRO A 210 3.21 7.49 -12.02
CA PRO A 210 2.26 8.50 -12.51
C PRO A 210 2.87 9.38 -13.61
N ASN A 211 2.07 9.64 -14.65
CA ASN A 211 2.43 10.57 -15.71
C ASN A 211 2.04 12.01 -15.37
N ASP A 212 2.72 12.97 -16.00
CA ASP A 212 2.38 14.38 -15.97
C ASP A 212 1.25 14.72 -16.98
N ALA A 213 0.88 16.01 -17.06
CA ALA A 213 -0.16 16.47 -17.98
C ALA A 213 0.23 16.28 -19.46
N ALA A 214 1.52 16.15 -19.77
CA ALA A 214 2.03 15.89 -21.11
C ALA A 214 2.11 14.38 -21.43
N GLY A 215 1.73 13.51 -20.48
CA GLY A 215 1.78 12.06 -20.63
C GLY A 215 3.16 11.45 -20.43
N LYS A 216 4.13 12.20 -19.89
CA LYS A 216 5.48 11.70 -19.56
C LYS A 216 5.53 11.19 -18.12
N PRO A 217 6.34 10.17 -17.82
CA PRO A 217 6.54 9.72 -16.44
C PRO A 217 7.11 10.86 -15.59
N ARG A 218 6.49 11.12 -14.43
CA ARG A 218 6.98 12.14 -13.48
C ARG A 218 8.35 11.81 -12.90
N PHE A 219 8.68 10.53 -12.92
CA PHE A 219 9.95 10.00 -12.46
C PHE A 219 10.33 8.80 -13.34
N THR A 220 11.59 8.71 -13.75
CA THR A 220 12.10 7.52 -14.44
C THR A 220 12.99 6.77 -13.47
N PRO A 221 12.66 5.52 -13.10
CA PRO A 221 13.50 4.75 -12.19
C PRO A 221 14.93 4.59 -12.74
N PRO A 222 15.95 4.44 -11.87
CA PRO A 222 17.31 4.17 -12.31
C PRO A 222 17.37 2.86 -13.11
N ASP A 223 18.16 2.84 -14.20
CA ASP A 223 18.31 1.65 -15.08
C ASP A 223 16.98 1.09 -15.63
N ALA A 224 15.94 1.93 -15.69
CA ALA A 224 14.60 1.48 -16.05
C ALA A 224 14.50 1.06 -17.52
N VAL A 225 13.91 -0.11 -17.73
CA VAL A 225 13.46 -0.55 -19.06
C VAL A 225 11.95 -0.31 -19.13
N GLU A 226 11.54 0.64 -19.97
CA GLU A 226 10.12 0.90 -20.19
C GLU A 226 9.43 -0.32 -20.79
N VAL A 227 8.27 -0.67 -20.24
CA VAL A 227 7.44 -1.79 -20.71
C VAL A 227 6.14 -1.23 -21.27
N PRO A 228 5.87 -1.41 -22.57
CA PRO A 228 4.63 -0.95 -23.18
C PRO A 228 3.38 -1.50 -22.47
N LEU A 229 2.31 -0.71 -22.40
CA LEU A 229 1.05 -1.12 -21.76
C LEU A 229 0.52 -2.45 -22.32
N ALA A 230 0.59 -2.66 -23.63
CA ALA A 230 0.11 -3.91 -24.25
C ALA A 230 0.87 -5.14 -23.74
N GLU A 231 2.17 -5.00 -23.49
CA GLU A 231 3.00 -6.06 -22.91
C GLU A 231 2.68 -6.26 -21.43
N MET A 232 2.52 -5.19 -20.65
CA MET A 232 2.08 -5.28 -19.25
C MET A 232 0.72 -5.96 -19.10
N MET A 233 -0.25 -5.67 -19.98
CA MET A 233 -1.55 -6.34 -20.00
C MET A 233 -1.45 -7.82 -20.36
N LYS A 234 -0.45 -8.23 -21.14
CA LYS A 234 -0.19 -9.64 -21.43
C LYS A 234 0.37 -10.34 -20.19
N ILE A 235 1.39 -9.76 -19.56
CA ILE A 235 2.02 -10.29 -18.33
C ILE A 235 0.98 -10.44 -17.21
N ASP A 236 0.13 -9.44 -16.99
CA ASP A 236 -0.91 -9.49 -15.96
C ASP A 236 -1.93 -10.61 -16.21
N ARG A 237 -2.31 -10.85 -17.48
CA ARG A 237 -3.19 -11.97 -17.84
C ARG A 237 -2.53 -13.32 -17.60
N GLU A 238 -1.24 -13.46 -17.92
CA GLU A 238 -0.47 -14.68 -17.68
C GLU A 238 -0.31 -14.97 -16.18
N GLU A 239 0.01 -13.95 -15.37
CA GLU A 239 0.08 -14.09 -13.91
C GLU A 239 -1.29 -14.50 -13.33
N ARG A 240 -2.40 -13.88 -13.78
CA ARG A 240 -3.75 -14.27 -13.36
C ARG A 240 -4.06 -15.73 -13.69
N ALA A 241 -3.70 -16.19 -14.89
CA ALA A 241 -3.88 -17.58 -15.29
C ALA A 241 -3.05 -18.53 -14.42
N ALA A 242 -1.77 -18.24 -14.23
CA ALA A 242 -0.87 -19.04 -13.39
C ALA A 242 -1.34 -19.10 -11.93
N GLN A 243 -1.88 -18.01 -11.38
CA GLN A 243 -2.46 -17.99 -10.03
C GLN A 243 -3.70 -18.87 -9.91
N SER A 244 -4.59 -18.80 -10.89
CA SER A 244 -5.77 -19.68 -10.95
C SER A 244 -5.38 -21.15 -10.99
N ASP A 245 -4.37 -21.50 -11.79
CA ASP A 245 -3.85 -22.86 -11.88
C ASP A 245 -3.21 -23.34 -10.57
N ARG A 246 -2.40 -22.50 -9.92
CA ARG A 246 -1.82 -22.83 -8.59
C ARG A 246 -2.91 -23.05 -7.54
N ALA A 247 -3.93 -22.19 -7.49
CA ALA A 247 -5.03 -22.31 -6.54
C ALA A 247 -5.85 -23.59 -6.78
N ARG A 248 -6.08 -23.93 -8.06
CA ARG A 248 -6.71 -25.19 -8.46
C ARG A 248 -5.86 -26.38 -8.03
N MET A 249 -4.55 -26.37 -8.25
CA MET A 249 -3.68 -27.49 -7.85
C MET A 249 -3.64 -27.68 -6.33
N ALA A 250 -3.61 -26.61 -5.54
CA ALA A 250 -3.65 -26.68 -4.08
C ALA A 250 -4.98 -27.25 -3.55
N SER A 251 -6.11 -27.01 -4.23
CA SER A 251 -7.40 -27.58 -3.82
C SER A 251 -7.55 -29.07 -4.17
N PHE A 252 -6.77 -29.58 -5.13
CA PHE A 252 -6.75 -31.01 -5.49
C PHE A 252 -5.71 -31.84 -4.73
N ASN A 253 -4.78 -31.22 -3.98
CA ASN A 253 -3.79 -31.94 -3.20
C ASN A 253 -3.44 -31.18 -1.90
N PRO A 254 -4.11 -31.46 -0.76
CA PRO A 254 -3.95 -30.71 0.48
C PRO A 254 -2.62 -30.94 1.22
N GLY A 255 -1.64 -31.58 0.58
CA GLY A 255 -0.32 -31.90 1.13
C GLY A 255 0.84 -31.06 0.59
N ILE A 256 0.57 -29.99 -0.17
CA ILE A 256 1.56 -28.99 -0.62
C ILE A 256 1.16 -27.62 -0.07
#